data_AF-A0A023D9C3-F1
#
_entry.id   AF-A0A023D9C3-F1
#
_cell.length_a   1.000
_cell.length_b   1.000
_cell.length_c   1.000
_cell.angle_alpha   90.00
_cell.angle_beta   90.00
_cell.angle_gamma   90.00
#
_symmetry.space_group_name_H-M   'P 1'
#
loop_
_entity.id
_entity.type
_entity.pdbx_description
1 polymer ?
#
loop_
_entity_poly.entity_id
_entity_poly.type
_entity_poly.pdbx_seq_one_letter_code
_entity_poly.pdbx_strand_id
1 'polypeptide(L)'
;MRLTRIEIENFKGIGTRQSIDLRPITLLFGPNSAGKSTILQALHYLREILERGNVDPDRTIAGGLIDLGGFATLVHNHELGRTVTLKVALDLRNEQGAEGLPLNAGLSIGDPEFSELPVRYLVGESEEYRDYAIVQEVALEVDIRWSALEQAPYVSRIAVEIDGEPLAAIVSPPSEGRAQLTDFNFAHPLLRRAVLPDDVPEEGDESDLSSPLEDEIWSLAREAAADRSTPDTPADQLRIAVDTELGALPALDGELVLDIRDPDAKKVGLEERTPRVNGLRALLSELILGPARLIRDHLKEMTYIGPLREIPMRSYRPQVTPDEARWAQGLAAWDLLYSDRRGDLMKEVNFWLSGEDRLRTTYRLERVEFKEIPVPGIVHQMFERGLREDDIGELQELYRSLATRSEIALRDFEKGILVAPGDVGVGISQMIPVIVAALRGRGSVLGVEQPELHIHPAIQVGMGDLFIQAIRRDFETLSSEKSLLIETHSEHILLRLLRRIRETTDDELPPGTDGLSPDELSVIYVESGEAGIVFRQLEIDKDGEFLEQWPHGFFEERAGELF
;
A
#
# COMPACT_ATOMS: atom_id res chain seq x y z
N MET A 1 -1.62 -10.38 -4.03
CA MET A 1 -1.85 -9.88 -2.65
C MET A 1 -2.72 -8.65 -2.69
N ARG A 2 -3.54 -8.40 -1.66
CA ARG A 2 -4.35 -7.18 -1.56
C ARG A 2 -4.52 -6.70 -0.13
N LEU A 3 -4.45 -5.39 0.10
CA LEU A 3 -4.80 -4.78 1.38
C LEU A 3 -6.31 -4.93 1.66
N THR A 4 -6.70 -5.61 2.74
CA THR A 4 -8.11 -5.91 3.04
C THR A 4 -8.65 -5.18 4.25
N ARG A 5 -7.80 -4.83 5.21
CA ARG A 5 -8.24 -4.13 6.43
C ARG A 5 -7.17 -3.22 6.97
N ILE A 6 -7.60 -2.11 7.55
CA ILE A 6 -6.79 -1.26 8.41
C ILE A 6 -7.53 -1.00 9.72
N GLU A 7 -6.82 -1.12 10.84
CA GLU A 7 -7.32 -0.73 12.15
C GLU A 7 -6.42 0.34 12.76
N ILE A 8 -7.03 1.38 13.33
CA ILE A 8 -6.32 2.57 13.81
C ILE A 8 -6.86 2.95 15.19
N GLU A 9 -5.97 3.19 16.15
CA GLU A 9 -6.31 3.68 17.48
C GLU A 9 -5.34 4.78 17.94
N ASN A 10 -5.88 5.77 18.66
CA ASN A 10 -5.14 6.93 19.21
C ASN A 10 -4.28 7.70 18.19
N PHE A 11 -4.69 7.75 16.92
CA PHE A 11 -3.96 8.43 15.84
C PHE A 11 -4.74 9.65 15.33
N LYS A 12 -4.14 10.84 15.44
CA LYS A 12 -4.71 12.15 15.10
C LYS A 12 -6.10 12.33 15.72
N GLY A 13 -7.14 12.55 14.93
CA GLY A 13 -8.50 12.70 15.45
C GLY A 13 -9.16 11.39 15.91
N ILE A 14 -8.54 10.23 15.66
CA ILE A 14 -9.07 8.92 16.05
C ILE A 14 -8.67 8.62 17.50
N GLY A 15 -9.64 8.60 18.40
CA GLY A 15 -9.42 8.34 19.83
C GLY A 15 -9.71 6.90 20.27
N THR A 16 -10.62 6.21 19.58
CA THR A 16 -11.00 4.81 19.85
C THR A 16 -10.69 3.95 18.64
N ARG A 17 -10.41 2.66 18.84
CA ARG A 17 -10.07 1.73 17.76
C ARG A 17 -11.15 1.71 16.68
N GLN A 18 -10.78 2.06 15.46
CA GLN A 18 -11.63 2.00 14.27
C GLN A 18 -11.11 0.88 13.37
N SER A 19 -12.00 0.03 12.86
CA SER A 19 -11.69 -1.01 11.88
C SER A 19 -12.35 -0.66 10.55
N ILE A 20 -11.57 -0.68 9.47
CA ILE A 20 -11.99 -0.25 8.15
C ILE A 20 -11.68 -1.36 7.15
N ASP A 21 -12.71 -1.94 6.55
CA ASP A 21 -12.56 -2.93 5.50
C ASP A 21 -12.36 -2.25 4.13
N LEU A 22 -11.30 -2.68 3.45
CA LEU A 22 -10.85 -2.18 2.16
C LEU A 22 -11.26 -3.14 1.05
N ARG A 23 -11.72 -2.57 -0.05
CA ARG A 23 -12.06 -3.26 -1.30
C ARG A 23 -11.24 -2.70 -2.45
N PRO A 24 -11.16 -3.38 -3.61
CA PRO A 24 -10.45 -2.92 -4.80
C PRO A 24 -10.65 -1.44 -5.12
N ILE A 25 -11.87 -0.91 -4.94
CA ILE A 25 -12.13 0.53 -4.89
C ILE A 25 -12.70 0.85 -3.51
N THR A 26 -11.98 1.65 -2.74
CA THR A 26 -12.42 2.16 -1.44
C THR A 26 -12.56 3.68 -1.52
N LEU A 27 -13.76 4.19 -1.28
CA LEU A 27 -14.06 5.63 -1.27
C LEU A 27 -14.20 6.14 0.16
N LEU A 28 -13.48 7.22 0.49
CA LEU A 28 -13.60 7.95 1.75
C LEU A 28 -14.41 9.22 1.50
N PHE A 29 -15.60 9.28 2.10
CA PHE A 29 -16.55 10.39 2.03
C PHE A 29 -16.74 11.07 3.39
N GLY A 30 -17.23 12.30 3.38
CA GLY A 30 -17.57 13.03 4.61
C GLY A 30 -17.22 14.51 4.53
N PRO A 31 -17.63 15.32 5.53
CA PRO A 31 -17.39 16.75 5.57
C PRO A 31 -15.90 17.12 5.44
N ASN A 32 -15.63 18.38 5.08
CA ASN A 32 -14.27 18.91 5.12
C ASN A 32 -13.73 18.83 6.55
N SER A 33 -12.45 18.48 6.67
CA SER A 33 -11.78 18.31 7.97
C SER A 33 -12.37 17.23 8.88
N ALA A 34 -13.20 16.31 8.36
CA ALA A 34 -13.68 15.14 9.11
C ALA A 34 -12.60 14.09 9.39
N GLY A 35 -11.41 14.22 8.78
CA GLY A 35 -10.28 13.33 9.00
C GLY A 35 -10.13 12.19 7.98
N LYS A 36 -10.70 12.33 6.79
CA LYS A 36 -10.59 11.35 5.68
C LYS A 36 -9.13 11.00 5.33
N SER A 37 -8.26 11.99 5.27
CA SER A 37 -6.84 11.80 4.96
C SER A 37 -6.06 11.07 6.05
N THR A 38 -6.66 10.84 7.23
CA THR A 38 -6.02 10.14 8.36
C THR A 38 -5.65 8.70 8.00
N ILE A 39 -6.47 8.01 7.20
CA ILE A 39 -6.17 6.63 6.77
C ILE A 39 -4.91 6.60 5.89
N LEU A 40 -4.84 7.47 4.88
CA LEU A 40 -3.68 7.59 3.99
C LEU A 40 -2.41 7.94 4.79
N GLN A 41 -2.54 8.84 5.76
CA GLN A 41 -1.43 9.23 6.64
C GLN A 41 -0.98 8.09 7.58
N ALA A 42 -1.91 7.27 8.07
CA ALA A 42 -1.59 6.09 8.88
C ALA A 42 -0.80 5.04 8.07
N LEU A 43 -1.22 4.78 6.82
CA LEU A 43 -0.49 3.89 5.91
C LEU A 43 0.92 4.42 5.60
N HIS A 44 1.06 5.73 5.35
CA HIS A 44 2.36 6.36 5.16
C HIS A 44 3.24 6.30 6.41
N TYR A 45 2.67 6.46 7.60
CA TYR A 45 3.42 6.35 8.86
C TYR A 45 3.90 4.93 9.10
N LEU A 46 3.02 3.92 8.91
CA LEU A 46 3.39 2.51 9.01
C LEU A 46 4.48 2.14 8.01
N ARG A 47 4.37 2.59 6.75
CA ARG A 47 5.40 2.41 5.73
C ARG A 47 6.75 2.98 6.18
N GLU A 48 6.77 4.21 6.71
CA GLU A 48 7.99 4.87 7.16
C GLU A 48 8.65 4.12 8.33
N ILE A 49 7.86 3.58 9.26
CA ILE A 49 8.35 2.72 10.35
C ILE A 49 8.97 1.44 9.78
N LEU A 50 8.27 0.70 8.93
CA LEU A 50 8.73 -0.60 8.44
C LEU A 50 9.87 -0.50 7.42
N GLU A 51 9.88 0.53 6.58
CA GLU A 51 10.89 0.70 5.53
C GLU A 51 12.20 1.28 6.08
N ARG A 52 12.13 2.14 7.11
CA ARG A 52 13.27 2.95 7.56
C ARG A 52 13.56 2.89 9.04
N GLY A 53 12.71 2.25 9.83
CA GLY A 53 12.78 2.30 11.29
C GLY A 53 12.55 3.70 11.86
N ASN A 54 11.98 4.63 11.07
CA ASN A 54 11.81 6.01 11.49
C ASN A 54 10.46 6.19 12.19
N VAL A 55 10.50 6.16 13.53
CA VAL A 55 9.32 6.22 14.39
C VAL A 55 8.87 7.66 14.68
N ASP A 56 9.73 8.65 14.47
CA ASP A 56 9.43 10.09 14.69
C ASP A 56 9.58 10.94 13.41
N PRO A 57 8.83 10.63 12.33
CA PRO A 57 9.00 11.33 11.07
C PRO A 57 8.44 12.75 11.14
N ASP A 58 9.28 13.73 10.79
CA ASP A 58 8.81 15.07 10.45
C ASP A 58 8.15 15.06 9.06
N ARG A 59 8.79 14.41 8.08
CA ARG A 59 8.33 14.30 6.69
C ARG A 59 8.48 12.87 6.16
N THR A 60 7.53 12.42 5.35
CA THR A 60 7.65 11.14 4.63
C THR A 60 8.12 11.35 3.19
N ILE A 61 8.97 10.46 2.67
CA ILE A 61 9.40 10.55 1.26
C ILE A 61 8.27 10.13 0.33
N ALA A 62 7.61 9.00 0.61
CA ALA A 62 6.56 8.45 -0.26
C ALA A 62 5.30 9.32 -0.38
N GLY A 63 4.99 10.10 0.66
CA GLY A 63 3.89 11.07 0.63
C GLY A 63 4.25 12.38 -0.07
N GLY A 64 5.45 12.52 -0.63
CA GLY A 64 5.91 13.78 -1.21
C GLY A 64 6.18 14.86 -0.19
N LEU A 65 6.83 14.48 0.91
CA LEU A 65 7.10 15.33 2.07
C LEU A 65 5.81 15.73 2.80
N ILE A 66 4.85 14.80 2.98
CA ILE A 66 3.75 15.01 3.93
C ILE A 66 4.40 15.31 5.27
N ASP A 67 4.13 16.51 5.79
CA ASP A 67 4.53 16.90 7.12
C ASP A 67 3.65 16.14 8.13
N LEU A 68 4.23 15.11 8.73
CA LEU A 68 3.60 14.35 9.80
C LEU A 68 3.80 15.03 11.16
N GLY A 69 4.77 15.95 11.27
CA GLY A 69 5.02 16.76 12.46
C GLY A 69 5.53 15.96 13.67
N GLY A 70 6.03 14.74 13.48
CA GLY A 70 6.50 13.85 14.54
C GLY A 70 5.37 13.22 15.38
N PHE A 71 5.73 12.26 16.23
CA PHE A 71 4.79 11.48 17.05
C PHE A 71 3.89 12.36 17.92
N ALA A 72 4.41 13.46 18.46
CA ALA A 72 3.63 14.40 19.26
C ALA A 72 2.43 14.99 18.50
N THR A 73 2.55 15.15 17.18
CA THR A 73 1.47 15.63 16.31
C THR A 73 0.53 14.49 15.90
N LEU A 74 1.05 13.26 15.84
CA LEU A 74 0.31 12.07 15.41
C LEU A 74 -0.51 11.42 16.52
N VAL A 75 -0.09 11.48 17.79
CA VAL A 75 -0.84 10.88 18.88
C VAL A 75 -2.11 11.68 19.19
N HIS A 76 -3.20 10.98 19.46
CA HIS A 76 -4.51 11.60 19.69
C HIS A 76 -4.47 12.64 20.82
N ASN A 77 -5.09 13.80 20.56
CA ASN A 77 -5.06 14.98 21.42
C ASN A 77 -3.66 15.45 21.84
N HIS A 78 -2.61 15.02 21.13
CA HIS A 78 -1.21 15.28 21.49
C HIS A 78 -0.84 14.72 22.88
N GLU A 79 -1.58 13.73 23.36
CA GLU A 79 -1.36 13.08 24.65
C GLU A 79 -0.27 12.00 24.52
N LEU A 80 1.00 12.38 24.71
CA LEU A 80 2.17 11.50 24.56
C LEU A 80 2.10 10.17 25.35
N GLY A 81 1.31 10.12 26.42
CA GLY A 81 1.13 8.90 27.22
C GLY A 81 0.25 7.82 26.56
N ARG A 82 -0.44 8.13 25.46
CA ARG A 82 -1.27 7.16 24.74
C ARG A 82 -0.42 6.29 23.81
N THR A 83 -0.89 5.06 23.60
CA THR A 83 -0.30 4.14 22.63
C THR A 83 -1.01 4.34 21.29
N VAL A 84 -0.26 4.66 20.25
CA VAL A 84 -0.77 4.68 18.87
C VAL A 84 -0.69 3.24 18.35
N THR A 85 -1.81 2.69 17.89
CA THR A 85 -1.87 1.33 17.35
C THR A 85 -2.32 1.37 15.90
N LEU A 86 -1.51 0.77 15.02
CA LEU A 86 -1.80 0.60 13.60
C LEU A 86 -1.77 -0.89 13.26
N LYS A 87 -2.89 -1.43 12.78
CA LYS A 87 -2.96 -2.80 12.27
C LYS A 87 -3.36 -2.79 10.80
N VAL A 88 -2.71 -3.62 10.00
CA VAL A 88 -3.00 -3.78 8.58
C VAL A 88 -3.06 -5.26 8.22
N ALA A 89 -4.09 -5.66 7.46
CA ALA A 89 -4.25 -7.01 6.95
C ALA A 89 -4.09 -7.08 5.43
N LEU A 90 -3.50 -8.19 4.97
CA LEU A 90 -3.15 -8.47 3.58
C LEU A 90 -3.65 -9.87 3.20
N ASP A 91 -4.48 -9.92 2.17
CA ASP A 91 -4.99 -11.13 1.56
C ASP A 91 -3.98 -11.72 0.57
N LEU A 92 -3.70 -13.01 0.75
CA LEU A 92 -2.71 -13.80 0.02
C LEU A 92 -3.35 -14.87 -0.88
N ARG A 93 -4.70 -14.99 -0.96
CA ARG A 93 -5.41 -16.04 -1.71
C ARG A 93 -4.99 -16.23 -3.17
N ASN A 94 -4.46 -15.17 -3.79
CA ASN A 94 -4.05 -15.16 -5.20
C ASN A 94 -2.52 -15.26 -5.39
N GLU A 95 -1.74 -15.37 -4.31
CA GLU A 95 -0.30 -15.63 -4.37
C GLU A 95 -0.03 -17.14 -4.34
N GLN A 96 0.95 -17.59 -5.12
CA GLN A 96 1.35 -19.01 -5.15
C GLN A 96 2.86 -19.13 -4.98
N GLY A 97 3.30 -20.05 -4.11
CA GLY A 97 4.69 -20.50 -3.99
C GLY A 97 5.66 -19.53 -3.32
N ALA A 98 6.94 -19.62 -3.70
CA ALA A 98 8.10 -18.97 -3.05
C ALA A 98 8.11 -17.42 -3.07
N GLU A 99 7.10 -16.78 -3.69
CA GLU A 99 6.94 -15.32 -3.73
C GLU A 99 6.17 -14.77 -2.51
N GLY A 100 5.42 -15.62 -1.79
CA GLY A 100 4.70 -15.26 -0.55
C GLY A 100 5.51 -15.55 0.71
N LEU A 101 5.07 -16.58 1.46
CA LEU A 101 5.73 -17.07 2.68
C LEU A 101 6.53 -18.36 2.37
N PRO A 102 7.86 -18.32 2.14
CA PRO A 102 8.59 -19.43 1.55
C PRO A 102 8.46 -20.79 2.27
N LEU A 103 8.44 -20.81 3.62
CA LEU A 103 8.31 -22.07 4.35
C LEU A 103 6.87 -22.65 4.29
N ASN A 104 5.86 -21.83 4.00
CA ASN A 104 4.48 -22.28 3.77
C ASN A 104 4.26 -22.86 2.36
N ALA A 105 5.30 -22.89 1.51
CA ALA A 105 5.23 -23.56 0.21
C ALA A 105 5.28 -25.11 0.30
N GLY A 106 5.52 -25.67 1.50
CA GLY A 106 5.54 -27.13 1.69
C GLY A 106 6.85 -27.84 1.33
N LEU A 107 7.85 -27.09 0.86
CA LEU A 107 9.08 -27.68 0.30
C LEU A 107 10.09 -28.15 1.35
N SER A 108 9.95 -27.72 2.60
CA SER A 108 10.97 -27.90 3.65
C SER A 108 10.63 -28.97 4.68
N ILE A 109 9.44 -29.59 4.63
CA ILE A 109 9.01 -30.56 5.66
C ILE A 109 9.92 -31.79 5.79
N GLY A 110 10.62 -32.16 4.72
CA GLY A 110 11.54 -33.30 4.71
C GLY A 110 12.97 -32.96 5.15
N ASP A 111 13.27 -31.68 5.43
CA ASP A 111 14.62 -31.27 5.78
C ASP A 111 14.96 -31.64 7.23
N PRO A 112 16.21 -32.04 7.53
CA PRO A 112 16.62 -32.44 8.89
C PRO A 112 16.44 -31.35 9.96
N GLU A 113 16.31 -30.10 9.55
CA GLU A 113 16.13 -28.96 10.45
C GLU A 113 14.70 -28.90 11.04
N PHE A 114 13.71 -29.46 10.34
CA PHE A 114 12.30 -29.42 10.75
C PHE A 114 11.78 -30.76 11.29
N SER A 115 12.65 -31.73 11.57
CA SER A 115 12.24 -33.07 12.02
C SER A 115 11.44 -33.06 13.33
N GLU A 116 11.75 -32.12 14.23
CA GLU A 116 11.04 -31.92 15.51
C GLU A 116 9.91 -30.88 15.40
N LEU A 117 9.68 -30.32 14.22
CA LEU A 117 8.67 -29.29 13.96
C LEU A 117 7.65 -29.75 12.89
N PRO A 118 6.95 -30.89 13.05
CA PRO A 118 5.91 -31.30 12.12
C PRO A 118 4.65 -30.44 12.29
N VAL A 119 4.74 -29.13 12.04
CA VAL A 119 3.63 -28.18 12.13
C VAL A 119 2.93 -28.05 10.77
N ARG A 120 1.61 -27.85 10.79
CA ARG A 120 0.80 -27.72 9.56
C ARG A 120 1.30 -26.60 8.64
N TYR A 121 1.79 -25.51 9.21
CA TYR A 121 2.40 -24.40 8.45
C TYR A 121 3.47 -24.86 7.46
N LEU A 122 4.30 -25.85 7.82
CA LEU A 122 5.39 -26.34 6.95
C LEU A 122 4.92 -27.31 5.87
N VAL A 123 3.70 -27.83 5.97
CA VAL A 123 3.10 -28.72 4.96
C VAL A 123 2.58 -27.90 3.76
N GLY A 124 2.00 -26.74 4.05
CA GLY A 124 1.77 -25.70 3.04
C GLY A 124 0.92 -26.12 1.84
N GLU A 125 1.33 -25.66 0.66
CA GLU A 125 0.65 -25.85 -0.64
C GLU A 125 0.67 -27.27 -1.24
N SER A 126 1.21 -28.26 -0.52
CA SER A 126 1.21 -29.65 -0.98
C SER A 126 -0.21 -30.09 -1.40
N GLU A 127 -0.33 -30.71 -2.58
CA GLU A 127 -1.62 -31.03 -3.22
C GLU A 127 -2.58 -31.84 -2.33
N GLU A 128 -2.04 -32.52 -1.31
CA GLU A 128 -2.77 -33.38 -0.38
C GLU A 128 -3.36 -32.64 0.84
N TYR A 129 -2.95 -31.40 1.16
CA TYR A 129 -3.30 -30.71 2.43
C TYR A 129 -3.74 -29.25 2.28
N ARG A 130 -4.03 -28.83 1.04
CA ARG A 130 -4.30 -27.43 0.68
C ARG A 130 -5.41 -26.76 1.49
N ASP A 131 -6.41 -27.52 1.93
CA ASP A 131 -7.63 -26.98 2.54
C ASP A 131 -7.43 -26.44 3.98
N TYR A 132 -6.30 -26.71 4.64
CA TYR A 132 -6.10 -26.31 6.05
C TYR A 132 -4.70 -25.78 6.42
N ALA A 133 -3.72 -25.86 5.50
CA ALA A 133 -2.32 -25.54 5.78
C ALA A 133 -1.80 -24.30 5.03
N ILE A 134 -2.58 -23.77 4.07
CA ILE A 134 -2.20 -22.60 3.27
C ILE A 134 -2.66 -21.32 3.97
N VAL A 135 -1.72 -20.40 4.19
CA VAL A 135 -2.04 -19.07 4.70
C VAL A 135 -2.83 -18.27 3.67
N GLN A 136 -4.00 -17.78 4.07
CA GLN A 136 -4.90 -16.99 3.24
C GLN A 136 -4.79 -15.50 3.53
N GLU A 137 -4.56 -15.12 4.78
CA GLU A 137 -4.44 -13.72 5.21
C GLU A 137 -3.33 -13.58 6.26
N VAL A 138 -2.62 -12.47 6.22
CA VAL A 138 -1.67 -12.06 7.27
C VAL A 138 -2.00 -10.65 7.73
N ALA A 139 -1.83 -10.38 9.03
CA ALA A 139 -1.92 -9.03 9.56
C ALA A 139 -0.76 -8.70 10.49
N LEU A 140 -0.39 -7.42 10.50
CA LEU A 140 0.65 -6.86 11.36
C LEU A 140 0.06 -5.70 12.15
N GLU A 141 0.16 -5.79 13.47
CA GLU A 141 -0.16 -4.71 14.40
C GLU A 141 1.13 -4.11 14.96
N VAL A 142 1.24 -2.79 14.93
CA VAL A 142 2.39 -2.03 15.43
C VAL A 142 1.90 -1.01 16.45
N ASP A 143 2.41 -1.12 17.67
CA ASP A 143 2.17 -0.16 18.75
C ASP A 143 3.36 0.78 18.91
N ILE A 144 3.09 2.08 18.93
CA ILE A 144 4.06 3.14 19.14
C ILE A 144 3.76 3.88 20.43
N ARG A 145 4.80 4.07 21.26
CA ARG A 145 4.73 4.75 22.56
C ARG A 145 5.79 5.83 22.67
N TRP A 146 5.54 6.82 23.52
CA TRP A 146 6.54 7.80 23.92
C TRP A 146 7.37 7.31 25.11
N SER A 147 8.70 7.43 25.02
CA SER A 147 9.59 7.25 26.17
C SER A 147 9.90 8.61 26.81
N ALA A 148 9.46 8.81 28.04
CA ALA A 148 9.83 10.02 28.80
C ALA A 148 11.32 10.05 29.16
N LEU A 149 11.99 8.90 29.23
CA LEU A 149 13.42 8.81 29.53
C LEU A 149 14.25 9.21 28.30
N GLU A 150 13.94 8.62 27.16
CA GLU A 150 14.68 8.83 25.90
C GLU A 150 14.22 10.11 25.17
N GLN A 151 13.10 10.71 25.58
CA GLN A 151 12.47 11.86 24.92
C GLN A 151 12.21 11.61 23.43
N ALA A 152 11.82 10.38 23.10
CA ALA A 152 11.58 9.93 21.74
C ALA A 152 10.49 8.84 21.71
N PRO A 153 9.75 8.70 20.58
CA PRO A 153 8.85 7.59 20.39
C PRO A 153 9.64 6.32 20.01
N TYR A 154 9.05 5.16 20.29
CA TYR A 154 9.62 3.86 19.96
C TYR A 154 8.49 2.86 19.68
N VAL A 155 8.79 1.82 18.89
CA VAL A 155 7.86 0.71 18.70
C VAL A 155 7.88 -0.15 19.97
N SER A 156 6.77 -0.21 20.70
CA SER A 156 6.68 -0.99 21.94
C SER A 156 6.25 -2.43 21.72
N ARG A 157 5.47 -2.68 20.65
CA ARG A 157 4.97 -4.02 20.31
C ARG A 157 4.78 -4.15 18.81
N ILE A 158 5.14 -5.33 18.29
CA ILE A 158 4.76 -5.81 16.97
C ILE A 158 4.06 -7.14 17.16
N ALA A 159 2.81 -7.26 16.70
CA ALA A 159 2.05 -8.50 16.78
C ALA A 159 1.66 -8.98 15.39
N VAL A 160 1.74 -10.30 15.20
CA VAL A 160 1.37 -10.98 13.95
C VAL A 160 0.08 -11.76 14.17
N GLU A 161 -0.80 -11.67 13.18
CA GLU A 161 -2.02 -12.44 13.05
C GLU A 161 -1.98 -13.17 11.71
N ILE A 162 -2.44 -14.41 11.68
CA ILE A 162 -2.55 -15.21 10.47
C ILE A 162 -3.95 -15.79 10.41
N ASP A 163 -4.60 -15.68 9.24
CA ASP A 163 -5.96 -16.17 9.00
C ASP A 163 -6.99 -15.71 10.06
N GLY A 164 -6.84 -14.48 10.55
CA GLY A 164 -7.70 -13.85 11.56
C GLY A 164 -7.44 -14.27 13.01
N GLU A 165 -6.43 -15.10 13.27
CA GLU A 165 -6.08 -15.59 14.60
C GLU A 165 -4.71 -15.05 15.04
N PRO A 166 -4.57 -14.48 16.25
CA PRO A 166 -3.28 -13.99 16.75
C PRO A 166 -2.26 -15.13 16.78
N LEU A 167 -1.02 -14.85 16.39
CA LEU A 167 0.05 -15.85 16.34
C LEU A 167 1.07 -15.67 17.47
N ALA A 168 1.72 -14.50 17.52
CA ALA A 168 2.72 -14.13 18.52
C ALA A 168 3.06 -12.63 18.40
N ALA A 169 3.79 -12.11 19.39
CA ALA A 169 4.21 -10.70 19.41
C ALA A 169 5.64 -10.51 19.90
N ILE A 170 6.36 -9.55 19.33
CA ILE A 170 7.58 -8.99 19.91
C ILE A 170 7.17 -7.79 20.76
N VAL A 171 7.56 -7.79 22.04
CA VAL A 171 7.31 -6.70 22.99
C VAL A 171 8.65 -6.21 23.52
N SER A 172 8.80 -4.89 23.64
CA SER A 172 10.05 -4.30 24.13
C SER A 172 9.79 -3.04 24.97
N PRO A 173 10.49 -2.85 26.10
CA PRO A 173 10.60 -1.54 26.74
C PRO A 173 11.43 -0.56 25.89
N PRO A 174 11.50 0.74 26.22
CA PRO A 174 12.30 1.73 25.49
C PRO A 174 13.79 1.61 25.82
N SER A 175 14.35 0.42 25.70
CA SER A 175 15.76 0.13 26.00
C SER A 175 16.28 -0.95 25.07
N GLU A 176 17.48 -0.74 24.55
CA GLU A 176 18.20 -1.65 23.65
C GLU A 176 18.35 -3.07 24.23
N GLY A 177 18.24 -4.09 23.37
CA GLY A 177 18.48 -5.49 23.73
C GLY A 177 17.50 -6.11 24.73
N ARG A 178 16.33 -5.50 24.93
CA ARG A 178 15.28 -5.98 25.86
C ARG A 178 14.03 -6.51 25.18
N ALA A 179 14.02 -6.61 23.85
CA ALA A 179 12.91 -7.18 23.12
C ALA A 179 12.72 -8.67 23.44
N GLN A 180 11.47 -9.08 23.54
CA GLN A 180 11.06 -10.45 23.85
C GLN A 180 9.97 -10.87 22.87
N LEU A 181 10.16 -12.02 22.23
CA LEU A 181 9.11 -12.72 21.52
C LEU A 181 8.28 -13.50 22.53
N THR A 182 6.97 -13.23 22.56
CA THR A 182 6.02 -13.72 23.55
C THR A 182 4.60 -13.79 22.95
N ASP A 183 3.57 -13.97 23.80
CA ASP A 183 2.16 -14.07 23.41
C ASP A 183 1.87 -15.13 22.32
N PHE A 184 2.59 -16.24 22.36
CA PHE A 184 2.38 -17.34 21.43
C PHE A 184 0.98 -17.95 21.59
N ASN A 185 0.25 -18.04 20.48
CA ASN A 185 -0.99 -18.79 20.40
C ASN A 185 -0.72 -20.21 19.90
N PHE A 186 -0.25 -21.10 20.77
CA PHE A 186 0.03 -22.49 20.40
C PHE A 186 -1.21 -23.28 19.95
N ALA A 187 -2.41 -22.80 20.27
CA ALA A 187 -3.66 -23.40 19.80
C ALA A 187 -3.99 -23.07 18.33
N HIS A 188 -3.24 -22.14 17.71
CA HIS A 188 -3.43 -21.69 16.34
C HIS A 188 -3.45 -22.88 15.36
N PRO A 189 -4.43 -22.98 14.45
CA PRO A 189 -4.57 -24.12 13.56
C PRO A 189 -3.29 -24.50 12.80
N LEU A 190 -2.56 -23.52 12.26
CA LEU A 190 -1.30 -23.75 11.53
C LEU A 190 -0.14 -24.26 12.40
N LEU A 191 -0.19 -24.08 13.72
CA LEU A 191 0.85 -24.52 14.65
C LEU A 191 0.57 -25.91 15.25
N ARG A 192 -0.58 -26.50 14.93
CA ARG A 192 -0.89 -27.89 15.31
C ARG A 192 -0.01 -28.85 14.53
N ARG A 193 0.04 -30.09 15.03
CA ARG A 193 0.73 -31.17 14.36
C ARG A 193 0.13 -31.42 12.97
N ALA A 194 1.01 -31.56 11.99
CA ALA A 194 0.71 -32.07 10.67
C ALA A 194 0.46 -33.58 10.77
N VAL A 195 -0.71 -34.03 10.34
CA VAL A 195 -1.02 -35.45 10.24
C VAL A 195 -0.67 -35.88 8.82
N LEU A 196 0.40 -36.66 8.68
CA LEU A 196 0.77 -37.27 7.40
C LEU A 196 -0.18 -38.46 7.11
N PRO A 197 -0.43 -38.83 5.85
CA PRO A 197 -1.47 -39.80 5.47
C PRO A 197 -1.20 -41.20 6.01
N ASP A 198 0.07 -41.49 6.27
CA ASP A 198 0.54 -42.75 6.84
C ASP A 198 0.42 -42.80 8.37
N ASP A 199 0.13 -41.67 9.03
CA ASP A 199 0.04 -41.50 10.48
C ASP A 199 -1.38 -41.10 10.92
N VAL A 200 -2.41 -41.88 10.53
CA VAL A 200 -3.79 -41.62 11.00
C VAL A 200 -3.84 -41.88 12.52
N PRO A 201 -4.08 -40.86 13.37
CA PRO A 201 -4.17 -41.06 14.81
C PRO A 201 -5.39 -41.93 15.15
N GLU A 202 -5.28 -42.73 16.21
CA GLU A 202 -6.44 -43.48 16.72
C GLU A 202 -7.45 -42.49 17.31
N GLU A 203 -8.77 -42.72 17.10
CA GLU A 203 -9.82 -41.84 17.61
C GLU A 203 -9.71 -41.67 19.14
N GLY A 204 -9.37 -40.46 19.60
CA GLY A 204 -9.34 -40.09 21.02
C GLY A 204 -7.96 -39.77 21.61
N ASP A 205 -6.91 -39.66 20.81
CA ASP A 205 -5.59 -39.24 21.28
C ASP A 205 -5.57 -37.76 21.71
N GLU A 206 -5.36 -37.51 23.01
CA GLU A 206 -5.17 -36.16 23.58
C GLU A 206 -3.87 -35.49 23.09
N SER A 207 -2.99 -36.23 22.42
CA SER A 207 -1.72 -35.75 21.82
C SER A 207 -1.90 -34.88 20.58
N ASP A 208 -3.12 -34.78 20.02
CA ASP A 208 -3.47 -33.88 18.92
C ASP A 208 -3.64 -32.41 19.37
N LEU A 209 -3.56 -32.15 20.68
CA LEU A 209 -3.78 -30.82 21.26
C LEU A 209 -2.49 -30.03 21.55
N SER A 210 -1.32 -30.66 21.59
CA SER A 210 -0.05 -29.95 21.83
C SER A 210 0.57 -29.45 20.53
N SER A 211 1.13 -28.24 20.56
CA SER A 211 1.86 -27.70 19.41
C SER A 211 3.30 -28.23 19.42
N PRO A 212 3.79 -28.86 18.34
CA PRO A 212 5.20 -29.22 18.23
C PRO A 212 6.14 -28.01 18.40
N LEU A 213 5.68 -26.82 18.01
CA LEU A 213 6.40 -25.57 18.24
C LEU A 213 6.53 -25.26 19.74
N GLU A 214 5.46 -25.46 20.52
CA GLU A 214 5.50 -25.24 21.98
C GLU A 214 6.54 -26.14 22.64
N ASP A 215 6.50 -27.44 22.33
CA ASP A 215 7.42 -28.43 22.86
C ASP A 215 8.88 -28.09 22.52
N GLU A 216 9.14 -27.71 21.27
CA GLU A 216 10.49 -27.40 20.80
C GLU A 216 11.03 -26.11 21.43
N ILE A 217 10.19 -25.06 21.56
CA ILE A 217 10.63 -23.85 22.26
C ILE A 217 10.89 -24.13 23.74
N TRP A 218 10.04 -24.89 24.43
CA TRP A 218 10.29 -25.28 25.83
C TRP A 218 11.57 -26.09 26.00
N SER A 219 11.95 -26.88 24.99
CA SER A 219 13.20 -27.63 24.99
C SER A 219 14.43 -26.71 24.81
N LEU A 220 14.37 -25.80 23.84
CA LEU A 220 15.56 -25.03 23.39
C LEU A 220 15.69 -23.63 24.01
N ALA A 221 14.62 -23.08 24.59
CA ALA A 221 14.63 -21.76 25.22
C ALA A 221 14.53 -21.81 26.76
N ARG A 222 14.60 -23.00 27.37
CA ARG A 222 14.41 -23.20 28.82
C ARG A 222 15.33 -22.34 29.70
N GLU A 223 16.59 -22.17 29.30
CA GLU A 223 17.54 -21.35 30.04
C GLU A 223 17.33 -19.84 29.79
N ALA A 224 16.90 -19.46 28.59
CA ALA A 224 16.63 -18.07 28.21
C ALA A 224 15.34 -17.51 28.83
N ALA A 225 14.30 -18.34 28.97
CA ALA A 225 13.02 -17.96 29.57
C ALA A 225 13.09 -17.69 31.08
N ALA A 226 14.10 -18.23 31.77
CA ALA A 226 14.24 -18.13 33.23
C ALA A 226 14.81 -16.78 33.71
N ASP A 227 15.45 -15.98 32.84
CA ASP A 227 16.43 -14.98 33.30
C ASP A 227 16.01 -13.50 33.15
N ARG A 228 14.80 -13.17 32.65
CA ARG A 228 14.43 -11.75 32.39
C ARG A 228 12.96 -11.44 32.69
N SER A 229 12.69 -11.00 33.92
CA SER A 229 11.42 -10.37 34.28
C SER A 229 11.33 -8.95 33.70
N THR A 230 10.31 -8.70 32.89
CA THR A 230 9.81 -7.36 32.54
C THR A 230 8.57 -7.06 33.39
N PRO A 231 8.34 -5.81 33.83
CA PRO A 231 7.18 -5.46 34.67
C PRO A 231 5.82 -5.71 34.02
N ASP A 232 5.75 -5.75 32.69
CA ASP A 232 4.52 -5.67 31.91
C ASP A 232 4.01 -7.02 31.35
N THR A 233 4.64 -8.15 31.70
CA THR A 233 4.27 -9.47 31.16
C THR A 233 4.20 -10.49 32.31
N PRO A 234 3.13 -11.31 32.43
CA PRO A 234 2.98 -12.26 33.54
C PRO A 234 3.99 -13.42 33.48
N ALA A 235 4.37 -13.95 34.66
CA ALA A 235 5.53 -14.81 34.87
C ALA A 235 5.40 -16.24 34.31
N ASP A 236 4.23 -16.61 33.81
CA ASP A 236 3.83 -17.91 33.30
C ASP A 236 3.88 -18.03 31.76
N GLN A 237 4.18 -16.95 31.05
CA GLN A 237 4.32 -16.95 29.59
C GLN A 237 5.75 -17.25 29.14
N LEU A 238 5.86 -18.07 28.08
CA LEU A 238 7.09 -18.35 27.36
C LEU A 238 7.67 -17.08 26.70
N ARG A 239 8.99 -16.90 26.80
CA ARG A 239 9.70 -15.72 26.30
C ARG A 239 11.02 -16.12 25.65
N ILE A 240 11.29 -15.55 24.49
CA ILE A 240 12.58 -15.68 23.81
C ILE A 240 13.16 -14.27 23.63
N ALA A 241 14.40 -14.05 24.03
CA ALA A 241 15.05 -12.75 23.78
C ALA A 241 15.28 -12.58 22.28
N VAL A 242 14.98 -11.38 21.77
CA VAL A 242 15.17 -10.98 20.37
C VAL A 242 16.16 -9.84 20.33
N ASP A 243 17.12 -9.89 19.41
CA ASP A 243 18.03 -8.77 19.18
C ASP A 243 17.32 -7.66 18.38
N THR A 244 17.28 -6.47 18.95
CA THR A 244 16.75 -5.25 18.33
C THR A 244 17.59 -4.06 18.75
N GLU A 245 17.76 -3.08 17.85
CA GLU A 245 18.48 -1.84 18.18
C GLU A 245 17.69 -0.98 19.18
N LEU A 246 16.43 -0.63 18.85
CA LEU A 246 15.57 0.15 19.73
C LEU A 246 14.11 -0.30 19.63
N GLY A 247 13.51 -0.62 20.78
CA GLY A 247 12.12 -1.08 20.84
C GLY A 247 11.93 -2.48 20.28
N ALA A 248 10.74 -2.75 19.75
CA ALA A 248 10.27 -4.07 19.34
C ALA A 248 10.39 -4.34 17.83
N LEU A 249 10.91 -3.39 17.04
CA LEU A 249 11.10 -3.56 15.59
C LEU A 249 12.44 -4.25 15.29
N PRO A 250 12.45 -5.52 14.83
CA PRO A 250 13.66 -6.19 14.39
C PRO A 250 14.08 -5.73 12.99
N ALA A 251 15.32 -6.05 12.61
CA ALA A 251 15.77 -5.91 11.23
C ALA A 251 14.94 -6.82 10.32
N LEU A 252 14.15 -6.24 9.41
CA LEU A 252 13.28 -7.01 8.53
C LEU A 252 14.07 -7.71 7.40
N ASP A 253 15.23 -7.19 7.02
CA ASP A 253 16.12 -7.77 6.00
C ASP A 253 17.12 -8.76 6.62
N GLY A 254 16.63 -9.93 7.02
CA GLY A 254 17.46 -10.97 7.65
C GLY A 254 16.65 -11.89 8.56
N GLU A 255 17.29 -12.86 9.20
CA GLU A 255 16.63 -13.73 10.18
C GLU A 255 16.51 -13.06 11.56
N LEU A 256 15.54 -13.51 12.36
CA LEU A 256 15.49 -13.15 13.76
C LEU A 256 16.72 -13.70 14.50
N VAL A 257 17.39 -12.82 15.23
CA VAL A 257 18.44 -13.22 16.16
C VAL A 257 17.77 -13.53 17.50
N LEU A 258 17.73 -14.81 17.83
CA LEU A 258 17.04 -15.35 19.00
C LEU A 258 18.05 -16.01 19.96
N ASP A 259 17.87 -15.78 21.27
CA ASP A 259 18.64 -16.45 22.32
C ASP A 259 18.07 -17.85 22.59
N ILE A 260 18.47 -18.80 21.76
CA ILE A 260 18.01 -20.20 21.77
C ILE A 260 19.23 -21.11 21.71
N ARG A 261 19.26 -22.15 22.56
CA ARG A 261 20.38 -23.09 22.66
C ARG A 261 19.88 -24.52 22.76
N ASP A 262 20.57 -25.43 22.08
CA ASP A 262 20.31 -26.86 22.18
C ASP A 262 21.03 -27.46 23.40
N PRO A 263 20.32 -27.85 24.47
CA PRO A 263 20.95 -28.44 25.65
C PRO A 263 21.55 -29.83 25.35
N ASP A 264 21.15 -30.49 24.26
CA ASP A 264 21.62 -31.81 23.87
C ASP A 264 22.93 -31.75 23.04
N ALA A 265 23.39 -30.55 22.68
CA ALA A 265 24.63 -30.38 21.93
C ALA A 265 25.87 -30.74 22.78
N LYS A 266 26.67 -31.68 22.26
CA LYS A 266 27.88 -32.19 22.95
C LYS A 266 29.03 -31.17 23.08
N LYS A 267 28.95 -30.01 22.43
CA LYS A 267 29.97 -28.96 22.45
C LYS A 267 29.30 -27.60 22.58
N VAL A 268 29.73 -26.82 23.57
CA VAL A 268 29.22 -25.48 23.87
C VAL A 268 29.17 -24.55 22.64
N GLY A 269 30.18 -24.62 21.76
CA GLY A 269 30.22 -23.80 20.53
C GLY A 269 29.30 -24.26 19.39
N LEU A 270 28.53 -25.35 19.57
CA LEU A 270 27.58 -25.87 18.58
C LEU A 270 26.13 -25.81 19.07
N GLU A 271 25.88 -25.44 20.32
CA GLU A 271 24.53 -25.35 20.92
C GLU A 271 23.62 -24.39 20.15
N GLU A 272 24.16 -23.34 19.53
CA GLU A 272 23.41 -22.32 18.77
C GLU A 272 23.29 -22.63 17.27
N ARG A 273 23.81 -23.79 16.83
CA ARG A 273 23.97 -24.15 15.39
C ARG A 273 23.55 -25.58 15.09
N THR A 274 22.76 -26.21 15.97
CA THR A 274 22.20 -27.53 15.69
C THR A 274 21.09 -27.41 14.64
N PRO A 275 20.79 -28.48 13.87
CA PRO A 275 19.67 -28.45 12.92
C PRO A 275 18.35 -28.04 13.57
N ARG A 276 18.09 -28.47 14.81
CA ARG A 276 16.92 -28.09 15.61
C ARG A 276 16.84 -26.58 15.85
N VAL A 277 17.93 -25.96 16.31
CA VAL A 277 17.99 -24.52 16.55
C VAL A 277 17.85 -23.72 15.25
N ASN A 278 18.48 -24.18 14.16
CA ASN A 278 18.34 -23.54 12.85
C ASN A 278 16.90 -23.63 12.35
N GLY A 279 16.27 -24.80 12.42
CA GLY A 279 14.89 -25.00 11.99
C GLY A 279 13.89 -24.17 12.80
N LEU A 280 14.04 -24.15 14.13
CA LEU A 280 13.20 -23.29 14.99
C LEU A 280 13.41 -21.80 14.67
N ARG A 281 14.66 -21.36 14.49
CA ARG A 281 14.96 -19.97 14.11
C ARG A 281 14.38 -19.61 12.75
N ALA A 282 14.52 -20.48 11.76
CA ALA A 282 13.99 -20.27 10.41
C ALA A 282 12.45 -20.18 10.45
N LEU A 283 11.80 -21.12 11.14
CA LEU A 283 10.34 -21.12 11.29
C LEU A 283 9.84 -19.86 12.00
N LEU A 284 10.43 -19.48 13.14
CA LEU A 284 10.05 -18.27 13.87
C LEU A 284 10.35 -17.00 13.08
N SER A 285 11.49 -16.95 12.38
CA SER A 285 11.82 -15.81 11.50
C SER A 285 10.77 -15.65 10.42
N GLU A 286 10.33 -16.74 9.81
CA GLU A 286 9.34 -16.71 8.75
C GLU A 286 7.94 -16.34 9.28
N LEU A 287 7.49 -16.98 10.36
CA LEU A 287 6.20 -16.72 10.98
C LEU A 287 6.04 -15.28 11.48
N ILE A 288 7.14 -14.64 11.92
CA ILE A 288 7.09 -13.28 12.48
C ILE A 288 7.50 -12.22 11.47
N LEU A 289 8.64 -12.39 10.78
CA LEU A 289 9.15 -11.41 9.82
C LEU A 289 8.50 -11.54 8.45
N GLY A 290 8.00 -12.71 8.05
CA GLY A 290 7.33 -12.93 6.77
C GLY A 290 6.16 -11.96 6.57
N PRO A 291 5.14 -11.95 7.45
CA PRO A 291 4.05 -10.98 7.41
C PRO A 291 4.51 -9.53 7.41
N ALA A 292 5.50 -9.17 8.24
CA ALA A 292 6.03 -7.82 8.31
C ALA A 292 6.72 -7.38 7.00
N ARG A 293 7.49 -8.27 6.35
CA ARG A 293 8.12 -8.03 5.05
C ARG A 293 7.09 -7.90 3.94
N LEU A 294 6.10 -8.80 3.88
CA LEU A 294 5.04 -8.74 2.88
C LEU A 294 4.28 -7.42 2.96
N ILE A 295 3.90 -6.99 4.17
CA ILE A 295 3.22 -5.71 4.37
C ILE A 295 4.13 -4.52 4.03
N ARG A 296 5.40 -4.53 4.48
CA ARG A 296 6.37 -3.48 4.12
C ARG A 296 6.51 -3.35 2.60
N ASP A 297 6.73 -4.46 1.91
CA ASP A 297 6.97 -4.49 0.48
C ASP A 297 5.72 -4.10 -0.30
N HIS A 298 4.54 -4.55 0.15
CA HIS A 298 3.26 -4.10 -0.41
C HIS A 298 3.03 -2.59 -0.23
N LEU A 299 3.31 -2.03 0.95
CA LEU A 299 3.18 -0.58 1.21
C LEU A 299 4.24 0.23 0.46
N LYS A 300 5.42 -0.33 0.22
CA LYS A 300 6.48 0.30 -0.58
C LYS A 300 6.03 0.57 -2.01
N GLU A 301 5.20 -0.32 -2.57
CA GLU A 301 4.63 -0.18 -3.90
C GLU A 301 3.47 0.84 -3.99
N MET A 302 3.00 1.36 -2.85
CA MET A 302 1.93 2.35 -2.82
C MET A 302 2.34 3.63 -3.54
N THR A 303 1.47 4.11 -4.44
CA THR A 303 1.57 5.43 -5.07
C THR A 303 0.51 6.36 -4.47
N TYR A 304 0.93 7.54 -4.03
CA TYR A 304 0.04 8.55 -3.46
C TYR A 304 -0.02 9.81 -4.33
N ILE A 305 -1.24 10.27 -4.61
CA ILE A 305 -1.53 11.52 -5.32
C ILE A 305 -2.29 12.45 -4.37
N GLY A 306 -1.68 13.58 -4.04
CA GLY A 306 -2.27 14.59 -3.16
C GLY A 306 -3.31 15.47 -3.88
N PRO A 307 -4.01 16.33 -3.11
CA PRO A 307 -5.10 17.14 -3.63
C PRO A 307 -4.61 18.29 -4.51
N LEU A 308 -3.50 18.92 -4.10
CA LEU A 308 -2.88 20.04 -4.81
C LEU A 308 -1.75 19.54 -5.70
N ARG A 309 -2.10 19.29 -6.96
CA ARG A 309 -1.18 18.81 -7.99
C ARG A 309 -0.52 20.00 -8.71
N GLU A 310 0.80 19.98 -8.77
CA GLU A 310 1.60 20.96 -9.49
C GLU A 310 1.45 20.78 -11.01
N ILE A 311 1.51 21.90 -11.72
CA ILE A 311 1.45 21.95 -13.17
C ILE A 311 2.86 22.23 -13.70
N PRO A 312 3.37 21.47 -14.68
CA PRO A 312 4.66 21.74 -15.29
C PRO A 312 4.77 23.18 -15.77
N MET A 313 5.81 23.87 -15.31
CA MET A 313 6.13 25.22 -15.79
C MET A 313 6.55 25.20 -17.27
N ARG A 314 6.56 26.37 -17.91
CA ARG A 314 7.15 26.50 -19.26
C ARG A 314 8.61 26.06 -19.22
N SER A 315 9.04 25.31 -20.24
CA SER A 315 10.38 24.71 -20.31
C SER A 315 10.69 23.74 -19.18
N TYR A 316 9.66 23.06 -18.67
CA TYR A 316 9.79 21.97 -17.69
C TYR A 316 10.85 20.96 -18.14
N ARG A 317 11.77 20.64 -17.22
CA ARG A 317 12.77 19.59 -17.42
C ARG A 317 12.36 18.39 -16.59
N PRO A 318 11.99 17.26 -17.23
CA PRO A 318 11.59 16.08 -16.50
C PRO A 318 12.77 15.52 -15.71
N GLN A 319 12.50 15.02 -14.52
CA GLN A 319 13.51 14.25 -13.79
C GLN A 319 13.72 12.90 -14.48
N VAL A 320 14.98 12.54 -14.67
CA VAL A 320 15.36 11.27 -15.33
C VAL A 320 15.38 10.13 -14.32
N THR A 321 15.80 10.42 -13.09
CA THR A 321 15.77 9.47 -11.98
C THR A 321 14.37 9.46 -11.38
N PRO A 322 13.69 8.30 -11.30
CA PRO A 322 12.41 8.20 -10.62
C PRO A 322 12.53 8.64 -9.15
N ASP A 323 11.60 9.49 -8.72
CA ASP A 323 11.49 9.96 -7.35
C ASP A 323 10.03 9.84 -6.91
N GLU A 324 9.78 8.94 -5.97
CA GLU A 324 8.43 8.63 -5.49
C GLU A 324 7.76 9.83 -4.82
N ALA A 325 8.55 10.73 -4.20
CA ALA A 325 8.03 11.91 -3.53
C ALA A 325 7.29 12.87 -4.49
N ARG A 326 7.62 12.82 -5.79
CA ARG A 326 7.01 13.69 -6.80
C ARG A 326 5.62 13.23 -7.23
N TRP A 327 5.17 12.04 -6.81
CA TRP A 327 3.82 11.57 -7.09
C TRP A 327 2.76 12.36 -6.34
N ALA A 328 2.99 12.70 -5.08
CA ALA A 328 2.03 13.45 -4.28
C ALA A 328 1.64 14.78 -4.93
N GLN A 329 2.63 15.47 -5.52
CA GLN A 329 2.43 16.72 -6.25
C GLN A 329 2.10 16.50 -7.73
N GLY A 330 2.06 15.25 -8.21
CA GLY A 330 1.71 14.88 -9.58
C GLY A 330 2.81 15.06 -10.63
N LEU A 331 3.97 15.64 -10.31
CA LEU A 331 5.04 15.85 -11.28
C LEU A 331 5.69 14.54 -11.77
N ALA A 332 5.72 13.50 -10.95
CA ALA A 332 6.22 12.18 -11.38
C ALA A 332 5.44 11.62 -12.57
N ALA A 333 4.13 11.88 -12.64
CA ALA A 333 3.30 11.46 -13.77
C ALA A 333 3.73 12.15 -15.07
N TRP A 334 4.06 13.44 -14.98
CA TRP A 334 4.60 14.19 -16.11
C TRP A 334 5.98 13.65 -16.50
N ASP A 335 6.87 13.41 -15.54
CA ASP A 335 8.19 12.81 -15.77
C ASP A 335 8.07 11.49 -16.55
N LEU A 336 7.11 10.64 -16.18
CA LEU A 336 6.80 9.40 -16.89
C LEU A 336 6.35 9.65 -18.34
N LEU A 337 5.41 10.55 -18.56
CA LEU A 337 4.97 10.92 -19.92
C LEU A 337 6.12 11.44 -20.78
N TYR A 338 7.03 12.24 -20.20
CA TYR A 338 8.22 12.73 -20.90
C TYR A 338 9.17 11.58 -21.26
N SER A 339 9.34 10.60 -20.35
CA SER A 339 10.18 9.42 -20.54
C SER A 339 9.58 8.35 -21.46
N ASP A 340 8.27 8.41 -21.76
CA ASP A 340 7.56 7.51 -22.66
C ASP A 340 7.99 7.74 -24.12
N ARG A 341 9.06 7.04 -24.53
CA ARG A 341 9.64 7.12 -25.87
C ARG A 341 8.81 6.42 -26.95
N ARG A 342 8.05 5.38 -26.58
CA ARG A 342 7.18 4.63 -27.52
C ARG A 342 5.84 5.34 -27.72
N GLY A 343 5.45 6.17 -26.76
CA GLY A 343 4.20 6.91 -26.78
C GLY A 343 2.99 6.05 -26.40
N ASP A 344 3.21 4.87 -25.80
CA ASP A 344 2.13 3.94 -25.49
C ASP A 344 1.29 4.45 -24.32
N LEU A 345 1.94 4.92 -23.24
CA LEU A 345 1.26 5.58 -22.12
C LEU A 345 0.54 6.85 -22.60
N MET A 346 1.20 7.67 -23.43
CA MET A 346 0.58 8.89 -23.96
C MET A 346 -0.67 8.60 -24.80
N LYS A 347 -0.66 7.53 -25.61
CA LYS A 347 -1.86 7.10 -26.37
C LYS A 347 -3.01 6.73 -25.45
N GLU A 348 -2.74 5.98 -24.38
CA GLU A 348 -3.77 5.58 -23.42
C GLU A 348 -4.33 6.77 -22.63
N VAL A 349 -3.44 7.68 -22.20
CA VAL A 349 -3.88 8.92 -21.56
C VAL A 349 -4.75 9.75 -22.52
N ASN A 350 -4.38 9.84 -23.79
CA ASN A 350 -5.19 10.52 -24.81
C ASN A 350 -6.52 9.84 -25.11
N PHE A 351 -6.54 8.51 -25.07
CA PHE A 351 -7.76 7.72 -25.19
C PHE A 351 -8.75 8.08 -24.07
N TRP A 352 -8.26 8.23 -22.83
CA TRP A 352 -9.08 8.69 -21.71
C TRP A 352 -9.46 10.17 -21.79
N LEU A 353 -8.51 11.04 -22.09
CA LEU A 353 -8.71 12.49 -22.13
C LEU A 353 -9.75 12.89 -23.19
N SER A 354 -9.63 12.38 -24.41
CA SER A 354 -10.46 12.82 -25.56
C SER A 354 -11.56 11.85 -25.96
N GLY A 355 -11.62 10.66 -25.37
CA GLY A 355 -12.61 9.64 -25.71
C GLY A 355 -14.05 10.12 -25.44
N GLU A 356 -14.95 9.86 -26.39
CA GLU A 356 -16.36 10.31 -26.32
C GLU A 356 -17.10 9.70 -25.12
N ASP A 357 -16.85 8.41 -24.86
CA ASP A 357 -17.39 7.64 -23.73
C ASP A 357 -16.42 7.56 -22.55
N ARG A 358 -15.53 8.56 -22.40
CA ARG A 358 -14.49 8.64 -21.36
C ARG A 358 -14.59 9.99 -20.63
N LEU A 359 -13.50 10.74 -20.52
CA LEU A 359 -13.49 12.05 -19.87
C LEU A 359 -14.00 13.17 -20.78
N ARG A 360 -14.05 12.92 -22.10
CA ARG A 360 -14.64 13.80 -23.13
C ARG A 360 -14.15 15.25 -23.06
N THR A 361 -12.85 15.43 -22.86
CA THR A 361 -12.21 16.74 -22.96
C THR A 361 -11.93 17.08 -24.42
N THR A 362 -11.72 18.37 -24.71
CA THR A 362 -11.31 18.84 -26.05
C THR A 362 -9.80 18.79 -26.26
N TYR A 363 -9.07 18.17 -25.33
CA TYR A 363 -7.62 18.18 -25.29
C TYR A 363 -7.03 16.79 -25.56
N ARG A 364 -5.88 16.77 -26.21
CA ARG A 364 -4.97 15.62 -26.27
C ARG A 364 -3.54 16.08 -26.03
N LEU A 365 -2.75 15.27 -25.35
CA LEU A 365 -1.32 15.43 -25.21
C LEU A 365 -0.61 15.19 -26.55
N GLU A 366 0.31 16.08 -26.88
CA GLU A 366 1.19 15.96 -28.03
C GLU A 366 2.64 16.22 -27.60
N ARG A 367 3.56 15.39 -28.10
CA ARG A 367 4.99 15.66 -28.00
C ARG A 367 5.38 16.58 -29.15
N VAL A 368 5.94 17.74 -28.82
CA VAL A 368 6.39 18.73 -29.79
C VAL A 368 7.90 18.89 -29.69
N GLU A 369 8.56 18.86 -30.83
CA GLU A 369 10.00 19.05 -30.93
C GLU A 369 10.33 20.46 -31.43
N PHE A 370 11.21 21.14 -30.71
CA PHE A 370 11.75 22.43 -31.10
C PHE A 370 13.23 22.29 -31.45
N LYS A 371 13.65 22.92 -32.54
CA LYS A 371 15.06 23.10 -32.90
C LYS A 371 15.54 24.45 -32.39
N GLU A 372 16.54 24.45 -31.52
CA GLU A 372 17.10 25.69 -30.98
C GLU A 372 18.15 26.26 -31.94
N ILE A 373 17.90 27.46 -32.48
CA ILE A 373 18.83 28.15 -33.38
C ILE A 373 19.63 29.18 -32.55
N PRO A 374 20.94 28.98 -32.34
CA PRO A 374 21.76 29.93 -31.59
C PRO A 374 21.94 31.24 -32.37
N VAL A 375 21.83 32.36 -31.65
CA VAL A 375 22.04 33.72 -32.18
C VAL A 375 23.07 34.44 -31.30
N PRO A 376 24.21 34.92 -31.85
CA PRO A 376 24.61 34.82 -33.26
C PRO A 376 25.10 33.39 -33.63
N GLY A 377 24.90 32.99 -34.88
CA GLY A 377 25.29 31.67 -35.41
C GLY A 377 25.27 31.62 -36.94
N ILE A 378 25.74 30.53 -37.54
CA ILE A 378 25.83 30.38 -39.02
C ILE A 378 24.46 30.55 -39.67
N VAL A 379 23.43 29.89 -39.12
CA VAL A 379 22.04 30.04 -39.60
C VAL A 379 21.60 31.51 -39.52
N HIS A 380 21.89 32.20 -38.42
CA HIS A 380 21.55 33.62 -38.28
C HIS A 380 22.25 34.50 -39.32
N GLN A 381 23.56 34.29 -39.55
CA GLN A 381 24.33 35.02 -40.55
C GLN A 381 23.84 34.78 -41.98
N MET A 382 23.46 33.54 -42.32
CA MET A 382 22.88 33.19 -43.61
C MET A 382 21.56 33.94 -43.86
N PHE A 383 20.69 34.01 -42.85
CA PHE A 383 19.44 34.76 -42.95
C PHE A 383 19.68 36.29 -43.01
N GLU A 384 20.66 36.83 -42.28
CA GLU A 384 21.02 38.25 -42.37
C GLU A 384 21.57 38.65 -43.75
N ARG A 385 22.43 37.82 -44.37
CA ARG A 385 23.00 38.12 -45.70
C ARG A 385 22.09 37.77 -46.88
N GLY A 386 20.97 37.09 -46.62
CA GLY A 386 20.09 36.50 -47.63
C GLY A 386 20.54 35.10 -48.08
N LEU A 387 19.56 34.21 -48.19
CA LEU A 387 19.75 32.82 -48.60
C LEU A 387 20.05 32.70 -50.10
N ARG A 388 21.04 31.89 -50.44
CA ARG A 388 21.43 31.53 -51.82
C ARG A 388 21.17 30.04 -52.07
N GLU A 389 21.15 29.63 -53.33
CA GLU A 389 20.91 28.22 -53.70
C GLU A 389 21.99 27.27 -53.16
N ASP A 390 23.24 27.73 -53.05
CA ASP A 390 24.37 26.99 -52.46
C ASP A 390 24.24 26.75 -50.95
N ASP A 391 23.42 27.55 -50.25
CA ASP A 391 23.22 27.44 -48.80
C ASP A 391 22.29 26.27 -48.40
N ILE A 392 21.53 25.71 -49.36
CA ILE A 392 20.52 24.68 -49.07
C ILE A 392 21.15 23.44 -48.46
N GLY A 393 22.29 22.99 -48.99
CA GLY A 393 23.00 21.80 -48.48
C GLY A 393 23.49 22.01 -47.05
N GLU A 394 24.13 23.15 -46.79
CA GLU A 394 24.64 23.51 -45.46
C GLU A 394 23.49 23.68 -44.45
N LEU A 395 22.35 24.25 -44.85
CA LEU A 395 21.15 24.37 -44.00
C LEU A 395 20.56 23.02 -43.61
N GLN A 396 20.54 22.05 -44.53
CA GLN A 396 20.03 20.71 -44.22
C GLN A 396 20.92 20.01 -43.17
N GLU A 397 22.24 20.17 -43.27
CA GLU A 397 23.20 19.62 -42.32
C GLU A 397 23.13 20.34 -40.97
N LEU A 398 23.04 21.68 -40.98
CA LEU A 398 22.82 22.49 -39.78
C LEU A 398 21.52 22.09 -39.09
N TYR A 399 20.39 22.03 -39.80
CA TYR A 399 19.10 21.63 -39.22
C TYR A 399 19.15 20.26 -38.53
N ARG A 400 19.84 19.29 -39.13
CA ARG A 400 20.03 17.95 -38.55
C ARG A 400 20.88 18.00 -37.27
N SER A 401 21.91 18.82 -37.23
CA SER A 401 22.83 18.96 -36.08
C SER A 401 22.32 19.89 -34.97
N LEU A 402 21.32 20.73 -35.23
CA LEU A 402 20.71 21.58 -34.21
C LEU A 402 20.17 20.75 -33.04
N ALA A 403 20.41 21.25 -31.83
CA ALA A 403 19.85 20.67 -30.61
C ALA A 403 18.31 20.63 -30.71
N THR A 404 17.76 19.44 -30.48
CA THR A 404 16.32 19.24 -30.38
C THR A 404 15.94 19.21 -28.91
N ARG A 405 14.95 20.00 -28.53
CA ARG A 405 14.26 19.84 -27.25
C ARG A 405 12.85 19.32 -27.51
N SER A 406 12.41 18.36 -26.70
CA SER A 406 11.04 17.85 -26.73
C SER A 406 10.24 18.40 -25.57
N GLU A 407 9.06 18.91 -25.84
CA GLU A 407 8.10 19.36 -24.83
C GLU A 407 6.79 18.58 -24.97
N ILE A 408 6.08 18.39 -23.86
CA ILE A 408 4.70 17.90 -23.87
C ILE A 408 3.77 19.10 -23.78
N ALA A 409 2.87 19.20 -24.74
CA ALA A 409 1.85 20.23 -24.81
C ALA A 409 0.46 19.61 -24.97
N LEU A 410 -0.59 20.41 -24.79
CA LEU A 410 -1.97 20.01 -25.05
C LEU A 410 -2.47 20.65 -26.35
N ARG A 411 -3.03 19.84 -27.25
CA ARG A 411 -3.73 20.29 -28.44
C ARG A 411 -5.21 20.38 -28.15
N ASP A 412 -5.76 21.58 -28.20
CA ASP A 412 -7.21 21.82 -28.28
C ASP A 412 -7.64 21.58 -29.72
N PHE A 413 -8.31 20.46 -30.00
CA PHE A 413 -8.66 20.09 -31.37
C PHE A 413 -9.91 20.79 -31.89
N GLU A 414 -10.72 21.41 -31.02
CA GLU A 414 -11.84 22.26 -31.46
C GLU A 414 -11.33 23.61 -31.98
N LYS A 415 -10.35 24.18 -31.28
CA LYS A 415 -9.74 25.48 -31.66
C LYS A 415 -8.53 25.35 -32.59
N GLY A 416 -7.97 24.15 -32.71
CA GLY A 416 -6.78 23.88 -33.53
C GLY A 416 -5.49 24.50 -32.97
N ILE A 417 -5.46 24.82 -31.67
CA ILE A 417 -4.32 25.48 -31.01
C ILE A 417 -3.54 24.51 -30.13
N LEU A 418 -2.24 24.75 -30.02
CA LEU A 418 -1.35 24.05 -29.11
C LEU A 418 -1.03 24.96 -27.94
N VAL A 419 -1.19 24.46 -26.72
CA VAL A 419 -1.04 25.22 -25.47
C VAL A 419 -0.19 24.46 -24.46
N ALA A 420 0.53 25.17 -23.60
CA ALA A 420 1.30 24.53 -22.54
C ALA A 420 0.36 24.01 -21.43
N PRO A 421 0.79 23.04 -20.59
CA PRO A 421 0.02 22.58 -19.44
C PRO A 421 -0.42 23.72 -18.49
N GLY A 422 0.39 24.77 -18.35
CA GLY A 422 0.05 25.94 -17.53
C GLY A 422 -0.98 26.89 -18.16
N ASP A 423 -1.30 26.73 -19.45
CA ASP A 423 -2.19 27.64 -20.20
C ASP A 423 -3.61 27.08 -20.39
N VAL A 424 -3.88 25.86 -19.90
CA VAL A 424 -5.23 25.24 -19.92
C VAL A 424 -5.94 25.45 -18.58
N GLY A 425 -7.23 25.14 -18.53
CA GLY A 425 -7.99 25.11 -17.28
C GLY A 425 -7.31 24.20 -16.25
N VAL A 426 -7.12 24.71 -15.03
CA VAL A 426 -6.35 24.06 -13.95
C VAL A 426 -6.76 22.60 -13.74
N GLY A 427 -8.07 22.31 -13.77
CA GLY A 427 -8.60 20.95 -13.61
C GLY A 427 -8.11 19.95 -14.67
N ILE A 428 -7.91 20.38 -15.92
CA ILE A 428 -7.40 19.49 -16.99
C ILE A 428 -5.99 19.04 -16.67
N SER A 429 -5.10 19.98 -16.33
CA SER A 429 -3.71 19.67 -16.02
C SER A 429 -3.55 18.90 -14.71
N GLN A 430 -4.36 19.19 -13.70
CA GLN A 430 -4.35 18.45 -12.44
C GLN A 430 -4.92 17.04 -12.60
N MET A 431 -5.86 16.79 -13.51
CA MET A 431 -6.41 15.45 -13.73
C MET A 431 -5.39 14.47 -14.35
N ILE A 432 -4.46 14.95 -15.18
CA ILE A 432 -3.49 14.10 -15.90
C ILE A 432 -2.69 13.17 -14.96
N PRO A 433 -2.13 13.65 -13.84
CA PRO A 433 -1.48 12.77 -12.86
C PRO A 433 -2.34 11.62 -12.36
N VAL A 434 -3.65 11.84 -12.14
CA VAL A 434 -4.59 10.80 -11.70
C VAL A 434 -4.77 9.75 -12.79
N ILE A 435 -4.95 10.19 -14.05
CA ILE A 435 -5.06 9.30 -15.21
C ILE A 435 -3.80 8.45 -15.37
N VAL A 436 -2.62 9.07 -15.32
CA VAL A 436 -1.35 8.37 -15.46
C VAL A 436 -1.14 7.35 -14.34
N ALA A 437 -1.46 7.71 -13.08
CA ALA A 437 -1.33 6.80 -11.94
C ALA A 437 -2.31 5.61 -12.05
N ALA A 438 -3.55 5.85 -12.49
CA ALA A 438 -4.55 4.81 -12.70
C ALA A 438 -4.12 3.82 -13.79
N LEU A 439 -3.58 4.32 -14.91
CA LEU A 439 -3.21 3.50 -16.08
C LEU A 439 -1.88 2.76 -15.94
N ARG A 440 -1.00 3.20 -15.03
CA ARG A 440 0.30 2.56 -14.80
C ARG A 440 0.12 1.17 -14.20
N GLY A 441 0.55 0.10 -14.89
CA GLY A 441 0.53 -1.29 -14.37
C GLY A 441 1.61 -1.59 -13.31
N ARG A 442 1.97 -0.62 -12.47
CA ARG A 442 2.92 -0.80 -11.35
C ARG A 442 2.34 -0.11 -10.12
N GLY A 443 2.33 -0.82 -9.01
CA GLY A 443 1.89 -0.34 -7.71
C GLY A 443 0.66 -1.10 -7.23
N SER A 444 0.77 -1.70 -6.05
CA SER A 444 -0.27 -2.46 -5.37
C SER A 444 -1.43 -1.60 -4.87
N VAL A 445 -1.14 -0.37 -4.43
CA VAL A 445 -2.11 0.56 -3.84
C VAL A 445 -1.96 1.94 -4.46
N LEU A 446 -3.07 2.52 -4.93
CA LEU A 446 -3.17 3.88 -5.43
C LEU A 446 -4.04 4.72 -4.49
N GLY A 447 -3.39 5.57 -3.69
CA GLY A 447 -4.05 6.58 -2.87
C GLY A 447 -4.28 7.87 -3.66
N VAL A 448 -5.50 8.40 -3.72
CA VAL A 448 -5.81 9.65 -4.43
C VAL A 448 -6.67 10.55 -3.56
N GLU A 449 -6.22 11.78 -3.32
CA GLU A 449 -7.00 12.80 -2.63
C GLU A 449 -7.66 13.78 -3.60
N GLN A 450 -8.96 14.00 -3.39
CA GLN A 450 -9.80 14.96 -4.09
C GLN A 450 -9.56 14.95 -5.62
N PRO A 451 -9.68 13.78 -6.28
CA PRO A 451 -9.45 13.67 -7.72
C PRO A 451 -10.23 14.70 -8.54
N GLU A 452 -11.44 15.05 -8.08
CA GLU A 452 -12.39 15.99 -8.68
C GLU A 452 -12.05 17.48 -8.56
N LEU A 453 -11.05 17.85 -7.76
CA LEU A 453 -10.74 19.26 -7.48
C LEU A 453 -10.51 20.05 -8.78
N HIS A 454 -11.22 21.19 -8.94
CA HIS A 454 -11.22 22.05 -10.13
C HIS A 454 -11.76 21.43 -11.43
N ILE A 455 -12.39 20.25 -11.37
CA ILE A 455 -12.92 19.54 -12.55
C ILE A 455 -14.43 19.70 -12.64
N HIS A 456 -14.94 19.91 -13.87
CA HIS A 456 -16.37 19.99 -14.14
C HIS A 456 -17.10 18.65 -13.85
N PRO A 457 -18.31 18.66 -13.25
CA PRO A 457 -19.12 17.46 -12.97
C PRO A 457 -19.16 16.38 -14.05
N ALA A 458 -19.38 16.78 -15.30
CA ALA A 458 -19.46 15.85 -16.44
C ALA A 458 -18.18 15.02 -16.63
N ILE A 459 -17.00 15.58 -16.32
CA ILE A 459 -15.72 14.90 -16.42
C ILE A 459 -15.52 13.96 -15.22
N GLN A 460 -16.02 14.33 -14.03
CA GLN A 460 -15.93 13.52 -12.82
C GLN A 460 -16.63 12.16 -12.99
N VAL A 461 -17.74 12.11 -13.74
CA VAL A 461 -18.40 10.84 -14.11
C VAL A 461 -17.44 9.91 -14.85
N GLY A 462 -16.67 10.42 -15.82
CA GLY A 462 -15.67 9.62 -16.54
C GLY A 462 -14.53 9.11 -15.65
N MET A 463 -14.24 9.77 -14.53
CA MET A 463 -13.23 9.30 -13.57
C MET A 463 -13.69 8.02 -12.85
N GLY A 464 -14.99 7.83 -12.61
CA GLY A 464 -15.52 6.58 -12.07
C GLY A 464 -15.19 5.39 -12.97
N ASP A 465 -15.37 5.53 -14.28
CA ASP A 465 -15.01 4.48 -15.25
C ASP A 465 -13.50 4.23 -15.31
N LEU A 466 -12.69 5.28 -15.18
CA LEU A 466 -11.23 5.18 -15.13
C LEU A 466 -10.78 4.33 -13.93
N PHE A 467 -11.41 4.52 -12.76
CA PHE A 467 -11.08 3.76 -11.56
C PHE A 467 -11.49 2.29 -11.68
N ILE A 468 -12.63 1.98 -12.33
CA ILE A 468 -12.98 0.60 -12.64
C ILE A 468 -11.95 -0.03 -13.58
N GLN A 469 -11.53 0.68 -14.63
CA GLN A 469 -10.50 0.14 -15.52
C GLN A 469 -9.16 -0.10 -14.78
N ALA A 470 -8.82 0.76 -13.82
CA ALA A 470 -7.57 0.65 -13.08
C ALA A 470 -7.45 -0.67 -12.29
N ILE A 471 -8.56 -1.20 -11.76
CA ILE A 471 -8.57 -2.50 -11.05
C ILE A 471 -8.69 -3.72 -11.97
N ARG A 472 -8.93 -3.52 -13.27
CA ARG A 472 -9.12 -4.60 -14.25
C ARG A 472 -7.86 -4.93 -15.06
N ARG A 473 -6.98 -3.93 -15.25
CA ARG A 473 -5.81 -4.05 -16.13
C ARG A 473 -4.79 -5.08 -15.69
N ASP A 474 -4.74 -5.40 -14.40
CA ASP A 474 -3.73 -6.30 -13.84
C ASP A 474 -4.00 -7.79 -14.13
N PHE A 475 -5.06 -8.17 -14.87
CA PHE A 475 -5.26 -9.57 -15.27
C PHE A 475 -4.34 -10.04 -16.40
N GLU A 476 -3.77 -9.14 -17.21
CA GLU A 476 -2.89 -9.52 -18.34
C GLU A 476 -1.40 -9.61 -17.98
N THR A 477 -0.99 -8.99 -16.88
CA THR A 477 0.36 -9.08 -16.31
C THR A 477 0.29 -9.88 -15.02
N LEU A 478 1.24 -10.77 -14.73
CA LEU A 478 1.33 -11.54 -13.48
C LEU A 478 1.61 -10.64 -12.24
N SER A 479 1.09 -9.42 -12.21
CA SER A 479 1.23 -8.43 -11.15
C SER A 479 0.04 -8.47 -10.20
N SER A 480 0.27 -8.11 -8.94
CA SER A 480 -0.75 -7.97 -7.91
C SER A 480 -1.90 -7.05 -8.37
N GLU A 481 -3.13 -7.37 -7.98
CA GLU A 481 -4.32 -6.54 -8.23
C GLU A 481 -4.16 -5.16 -7.60
N LYS A 482 -4.24 -4.09 -8.40
CA LYS A 482 -4.24 -2.73 -7.86
C LYS A 482 -5.48 -2.45 -7.02
N SER A 483 -5.27 -1.94 -5.81
CA SER A 483 -6.30 -1.38 -4.94
C SER A 483 -6.29 0.15 -4.95
N LEU A 484 -7.46 0.78 -4.93
CA LEU A 484 -7.61 2.23 -4.93
C LEU A 484 -8.20 2.70 -3.60
N LEU A 485 -7.55 3.67 -2.98
CA LEU A 485 -8.05 4.38 -1.80
C LEU A 485 -8.26 5.85 -2.18
N ILE A 486 -9.52 6.23 -2.39
CA ILE A 486 -9.87 7.53 -2.96
C ILE A 486 -10.61 8.36 -1.92
N GLU A 487 -10.01 9.47 -1.50
CA GLU A 487 -10.72 10.50 -0.75
C GLU A 487 -11.43 11.43 -1.73
N THR A 488 -12.76 11.54 -1.64
CA THR A 488 -13.54 12.36 -2.58
C THR A 488 -14.78 12.96 -1.93
N HIS A 489 -15.19 14.09 -2.47
CA HIS A 489 -16.46 14.77 -2.20
C HIS A 489 -17.41 14.70 -3.40
N SER A 490 -17.01 13.98 -4.46
CA SER A 490 -17.78 13.92 -5.70
C SER A 490 -18.93 12.93 -5.61
N GLU A 491 -20.15 13.46 -5.59
CA GLU A 491 -21.36 12.68 -5.85
C GLU A 491 -21.28 11.97 -7.21
N HIS A 492 -20.72 12.64 -8.21
CA HIS A 492 -20.70 12.14 -9.58
C HIS A 492 -19.83 10.90 -9.77
N ILE A 493 -18.69 10.82 -9.06
CA ILE A 493 -17.85 9.63 -9.05
C ILE A 493 -18.62 8.48 -8.39
N LEU A 494 -19.21 8.71 -7.23
CA LEU A 494 -19.95 7.68 -6.52
C LEU A 494 -21.16 7.17 -7.32
N LEU A 495 -22.03 8.07 -7.78
CA LEU A 495 -23.21 7.70 -8.55
C LEU A 495 -22.84 6.95 -9.83
N ARG A 496 -21.68 7.26 -10.43
CA ARG A 496 -21.20 6.49 -11.58
C ARG A 496 -20.86 5.06 -11.18
N LEU A 497 -20.14 4.85 -10.09
CA LEU A 497 -19.75 3.52 -9.62
C LEU A 497 -20.98 2.68 -9.23
N LEU A 498 -21.94 3.28 -8.50
CA LEU A 498 -23.21 2.62 -8.17
C LEU A 498 -24.03 2.26 -9.41
N ARG A 499 -24.09 3.17 -10.38
CA ARG A 499 -24.74 2.89 -11.66
C ARG A 499 -24.08 1.72 -12.39
N ARG A 500 -22.75 1.59 -12.33
CA ARG A 500 -22.03 0.47 -12.95
C ARG A 500 -22.30 -0.86 -12.26
N ILE A 501 -22.46 -0.85 -10.94
CA ILE A 501 -22.94 -2.02 -10.20
C ILE A 501 -24.29 -2.46 -10.74
N ARG A 502 -25.25 -1.54 -10.79
CA ARG A 502 -26.59 -1.82 -11.33
C ARG A 502 -26.57 -2.33 -12.76
N GLU A 503 -25.89 -1.64 -13.67
CA GLU A 503 -25.79 -2.05 -15.09
C GLU A 503 -25.10 -3.40 -15.25
N THR A 504 -24.15 -3.74 -14.38
CA THR A 504 -23.50 -5.07 -14.36
C THR A 504 -24.48 -6.15 -13.91
N THR A 505 -25.26 -5.89 -12.86
CA THR A 505 -26.25 -6.84 -12.32
C THR A 505 -27.42 -7.07 -13.29
N ASP A 506 -27.88 -6.02 -13.97
CA ASP A 506 -29.01 -6.06 -14.92
C ASP A 506 -28.59 -6.57 -16.33
N ASP A 507 -27.31 -6.86 -16.56
CA ASP A 507 -26.73 -7.19 -17.89
C ASP A 507 -27.00 -6.09 -18.95
N GLU A 508 -26.97 -4.83 -18.50
CA GLU A 508 -27.23 -3.62 -19.31
C GLU A 508 -25.96 -2.77 -19.51
N LEU A 509 -24.76 -3.35 -19.30
CA LEU A 509 -23.50 -2.64 -19.47
C LEU A 509 -23.33 -2.10 -20.90
N PRO A 510 -23.00 -0.81 -21.06
CA PRO A 510 -22.67 -0.27 -22.36
C PRO A 510 -21.48 -0.99 -23.02
N PRO A 511 -21.47 -1.17 -24.35
CA PRO A 511 -20.34 -1.79 -25.05
C PRO A 511 -19.02 -1.07 -24.77
N GLY A 512 -17.95 -1.83 -24.48
CA GLY A 512 -16.61 -1.29 -24.23
C GLY A 512 -16.46 -0.57 -22.88
N THR A 513 -17.33 -0.87 -21.92
CA THR A 513 -17.21 -0.46 -20.52
C THR A 513 -17.01 -1.67 -19.62
N ASP A 514 -16.23 -1.48 -18.56
CA ASP A 514 -15.94 -2.52 -17.58
C ASP A 514 -17.01 -2.51 -16.48
N GLY A 515 -17.43 -3.71 -16.06
CA GLY A 515 -18.39 -3.90 -14.97
C GLY A 515 -17.75 -3.77 -13.58
N LEU A 516 -18.59 -3.53 -12.59
CA LEU A 516 -18.23 -3.45 -11.17
C LEU A 516 -19.22 -4.28 -10.36
N SER A 517 -18.74 -5.09 -9.43
CA SER A 517 -19.60 -5.82 -8.50
C SER A 517 -19.66 -5.11 -7.13
N PRO A 518 -20.71 -5.37 -6.31
CA PRO A 518 -20.82 -4.77 -4.99
C PRO A 518 -19.61 -5.05 -4.09
N ASP A 519 -19.04 -6.26 -4.17
CA ASP A 519 -17.90 -6.70 -3.34
C ASP A 519 -16.58 -6.02 -3.69
N GLU A 520 -16.55 -5.27 -4.80
CA GLU A 520 -15.37 -4.54 -5.26
C GLU A 520 -15.37 -3.06 -4.86
N LEU A 521 -16.49 -2.57 -4.34
CA LEU A 521 -16.66 -1.19 -3.89
C LEU A 521 -16.90 -1.14 -2.37
N SER A 522 -16.05 -0.41 -1.65
CA SER A 522 -16.27 0.00 -0.25
C SER A 522 -16.52 1.50 -0.22
N VAL A 523 -17.58 1.93 0.46
CA VAL A 523 -17.89 3.35 0.67
C VAL A 523 -17.87 3.61 2.17
N ILE A 524 -16.96 4.45 2.61
CA ILE A 524 -16.76 4.76 4.03
C ILE A 524 -17.10 6.22 4.25
N TYR A 525 -18.12 6.46 5.07
CA TYR A 525 -18.47 7.79 5.56
C TYR A 525 -17.66 8.10 6.82
N VAL A 526 -16.95 9.22 6.80
CA VAL A 526 -16.11 9.70 7.89
C VAL A 526 -16.82 10.83 8.60
N GLU A 527 -17.07 10.63 9.88
CA GLU A 527 -17.73 11.60 10.74
C GLU A 527 -16.83 11.99 11.92
N SER A 528 -16.98 13.23 12.38
CA SER A 528 -16.29 13.72 13.57
C SER A 528 -17.33 13.93 14.67
N GLY A 529 -17.21 13.17 15.76
CA GLY A 529 -18.07 13.28 16.94
C GLY A 529 -17.27 13.69 18.18
N GLU A 530 -17.96 13.77 19.33
CA GLU A 530 -17.32 14.11 20.62
C GLU A 530 -16.23 13.11 21.04
N ALA A 531 -16.36 11.84 20.61
CA ALA A 531 -15.40 10.77 20.90
C ALA A 531 -14.24 10.67 19.88
N GLY A 532 -14.17 11.58 18.90
CA GLY A 532 -13.18 11.58 17.83
C GLY A 532 -13.77 11.23 16.46
N ILE A 533 -12.89 10.84 15.54
CA ILE A 533 -13.25 10.42 14.18
C ILE A 533 -13.82 8.99 14.22
N VAL A 534 -14.94 8.78 13.53
CA VAL A 534 -15.57 7.48 13.33
C VAL A 534 -15.69 7.19 11.83
N PHE A 535 -15.43 5.94 11.46
CA PHE A 535 -15.56 5.46 10.08
C PHE A 535 -16.75 4.52 10.00
N ARG A 536 -17.77 4.91 9.22
CA ARG A 536 -18.97 4.10 8.99
C ARG A 536 -18.97 3.59 7.57
N GLN A 537 -18.86 2.27 7.41
CA GLN A 537 -19.06 1.64 6.12
C GLN A 537 -20.54 1.70 5.73
N LEU A 538 -20.81 2.10 4.48
CA LEU A 538 -22.14 2.10 3.89
C LEU A 538 -22.26 0.89 2.98
N GLU A 539 -23.12 -0.06 3.36
CA GLU A 539 -23.34 -1.26 2.57
C GLU A 539 -24.16 -0.97 1.31
N ILE A 540 -23.75 -1.60 0.21
CA ILE A 540 -24.34 -1.46 -1.12
C ILE A 540 -24.91 -2.81 -1.53
N ASP A 541 -26.13 -2.81 -2.04
CA ASP A 541 -26.76 -4.00 -2.58
C ASP A 541 -26.43 -4.24 -4.06
N LYS A 542 -26.95 -5.33 -4.60
CA LYS A 542 -26.77 -5.71 -6.01
C LYS A 542 -27.43 -4.73 -7.00
N ASP A 543 -28.43 -3.96 -6.56
CA ASP A 543 -29.17 -3.01 -7.38
C ASP A 543 -28.43 -1.64 -7.42
N GLY A 544 -27.29 -1.53 -6.73
CA GLY A 544 -26.47 -0.32 -6.66
C GLY A 544 -27.05 0.72 -5.70
N GLU A 545 -27.91 0.30 -4.76
CA GLU A 545 -28.49 1.16 -3.73
C GLU A 545 -27.82 0.92 -2.38
N PHE A 546 -27.85 1.93 -1.51
CA PHE A 546 -27.38 1.77 -0.13
C PHE A 546 -28.46 1.11 0.70
N LEU A 547 -28.07 0.14 1.53
CA LEU A 547 -28.97 -0.53 2.47
C LEU A 547 -29.45 0.40 3.59
N GLU A 548 -28.64 1.41 3.92
CA GLU A 548 -28.91 2.37 4.98
C GLU A 548 -29.15 3.77 4.41
N GLN A 549 -29.95 4.56 5.13
CA GLN A 549 -30.06 5.99 4.81
C GLN A 549 -28.76 6.72 5.11
N TRP A 550 -28.43 7.67 4.23
CA TRP A 550 -27.23 8.48 4.34
C TRP A 550 -27.12 9.22 5.68
N PRO A 551 -25.96 9.16 6.35
CA PRO A 551 -25.72 9.95 7.56
C PRO A 551 -25.87 11.45 7.26
N HIS A 552 -26.62 12.14 8.12
CA HIS A 552 -26.85 13.59 8.06
C HIS A 552 -27.39 14.13 6.73
N GLY A 553 -28.05 13.27 5.93
CA GLY A 553 -28.65 13.71 4.68
C GLY A 553 -27.63 14.36 3.75
N PHE A 554 -26.54 13.69 3.43
CA PHE A 554 -25.66 14.13 2.34
C PHE A 554 -26.54 14.41 1.10
N PHE A 555 -26.50 15.64 0.57
CA PHE A 555 -27.42 16.24 -0.42
C PHE A 555 -28.78 16.79 0.06
N GLU A 556 -29.09 16.86 1.36
CA GLU A 556 -30.27 17.56 1.90
C GLU A 556 -30.22 19.05 1.59
N GLU A 557 -29.03 19.65 1.59
CA GLU A 557 -28.83 21.03 1.09
C GLU A 557 -29.33 21.16 -0.35
N ARG A 558 -29.13 20.14 -1.19
CA ARG A 558 -29.67 20.12 -2.55
C ARG A 558 -31.20 19.94 -2.56
N ALA A 559 -31.74 19.11 -1.67
CA ALA A 559 -33.19 18.96 -1.53
C ALA A 559 -33.86 20.28 -1.11
N GLY A 560 -33.26 21.04 -0.18
CA GLY A 560 -33.73 22.37 0.23
C GLY A 560 -33.55 23.48 -0.82
N GLU A 561 -32.74 23.25 -1.86
CA GLU A 561 -32.55 24.16 -3.00
C GLU A 561 -33.36 23.73 -4.24
N LEU A 562 -33.84 22.48 -4.29
CA LEU A 562 -34.68 21.92 -5.36
C LEU A 562 -36.19 22.07 -5.09
N PHE A 563 -36.57 22.33 -3.83
CA PHE A 563 -37.93 22.51 -3.34
C PHE A 563 -38.03 23.81 -2.54
#